data_AF-A0A2Z6NAD2-F1
#
_entry.id   AF-A0A2Z6NAD2-F1
#
_cell.length_a   1.000
_cell.length_b   1.000
_cell.length_c   1.000
_cell.angle_alpha   90.00
_cell.angle_beta   90.00
_cell.angle_gamma   90.00
#
_symmetry.space_group_name_H-M   'P 1'
#
loop_
_entity.id
_entity.type
_entity.pdbx_description
1 polymer ?
#
loop_
_entity_poly.entity_id
_entity_poly.type
_entity_poly.pdbx_seq_one_letter_code
_entity_poly.pdbx_strand_id
1 'polypeptide(L)'
;MIRISLSQSNLEVITTTPQVGSLNRNDFPKGFIFGTASSAYQYEGAASEDGKLSGGINQEGIDYYNNLIDELLANGLQPFVTLFHWDLPQALEDEYGGFLSPLI
;
A
#
# COMPACT_ATOMS: atom_id res chain seq x y z
N MET A 1 6.24 72.33 11.77
CA MET A 1 7.62 71.85 11.51
C MET A 1 7.57 70.32 11.47
N ILE A 2 7.73 69.79 10.25
CA ILE A 2 7.91 68.41 9.76
C ILE A 2 7.36 67.24 10.60
N ARG A 3 6.31 66.57 10.09
CA ARG A 3 5.97 65.17 10.41
C ARG A 3 6.57 64.28 9.32
N ILE A 4 7.41 63.32 9.69
CA ILE A 4 7.96 62.33 8.76
C ILE A 4 6.91 61.25 8.56
N SER A 5 6.44 61.09 7.32
CA SER A 5 5.61 59.96 6.91
C SER A 5 6.54 58.83 6.45
N LEU A 6 6.47 57.67 7.10
CA LEU A 6 7.14 56.47 6.63
C LEU A 6 6.21 55.75 5.67
N SER A 7 6.58 55.72 4.39
CA SER A 7 5.98 54.84 3.38
C SER A 7 6.35 53.41 3.73
N GLN A 8 5.35 52.58 4.03
CA GLN A 8 5.54 51.13 4.04
C GLN A 8 5.72 50.67 2.59
N SER A 9 6.92 50.24 2.24
CA SER A 9 7.14 49.50 0.99
C SER A 9 6.57 48.11 1.15
N ASN A 10 5.54 47.77 0.38
CA ASN A 10 5.06 46.40 0.22
C ASN A 10 6.19 45.57 -0.41
N LEU A 11 6.86 44.75 0.41
CA LEU A 11 7.67 43.64 -0.08
C LEU A 11 6.70 42.53 -0.49
N GLU A 12 6.35 42.48 -1.77
CA GLU A 12 5.78 41.27 -2.33
C GLU A 12 6.88 40.21 -2.37
N VAL A 13 6.80 39.25 -1.46
CA VAL A 13 7.59 38.02 -1.55
C VAL A 13 7.09 37.30 -2.80
N ILE A 14 7.88 37.35 -3.88
CA ILE A 14 7.64 36.54 -5.07
C ILE A 14 7.98 35.08 -4.71
N THR A 15 7.06 34.39 -4.03
CA THR A 15 7.04 32.94 -4.03
C THR A 15 6.64 32.51 -5.44
N THR A 16 7.62 32.28 -6.31
CA THR A 16 7.39 31.46 -7.51
C THR A 16 7.17 30.03 -7.05
N THR A 17 6.01 29.74 -6.48
CA THR A 17 5.51 28.37 -6.46
C THR A 17 5.39 27.99 -7.94
N PRO A 18 6.14 26.99 -8.44
CA PRO A 18 5.89 26.51 -9.79
C PRO A 18 4.39 26.22 -9.84
N GLN A 19 3.69 26.82 -10.80
CA GLN A 19 2.34 26.45 -11.13
C GLN A 19 2.44 25.03 -11.71
N VAL A 20 2.60 24.04 -10.83
CA VAL A 20 2.44 22.64 -11.18
C VAL A 20 0.99 22.56 -11.62
N GLY A 21 0.78 22.51 -12.93
CA GLY A 21 -0.55 22.31 -13.49
C GLY A 21 -1.21 21.15 -12.74
N SER A 22 -2.43 21.37 -12.26
CA SER A 22 -3.14 20.35 -11.49
C SER A 22 -3.20 19.06 -12.27
N LEU A 23 -2.52 18.01 -11.79
CA LEU A 23 -2.57 16.68 -12.39
C LEU A 23 -3.97 16.08 -12.19
N ASN A 24 -4.50 15.43 -13.23
CA ASN A 24 -5.81 14.79 -13.23
C ASN A 24 -5.78 13.49 -14.05
N ARG A 25 -6.87 12.71 -14.00
CA ARG A 25 -6.94 11.38 -14.66
C ARG A 25 -6.75 11.43 -16.19
N ASN A 26 -7.05 12.54 -16.85
CA ASN A 26 -6.88 12.67 -18.30
C ASN A 26 -5.41 12.85 -18.72
N ASP A 27 -4.52 13.12 -17.76
CA ASP A 27 -3.08 13.25 -18.03
C ASP A 27 -2.40 11.88 -18.18
N PHE A 28 -3.14 10.78 -17.97
CA PHE A 28 -2.66 9.41 -18.07
C PHE A 28 -3.24 8.71 -19.30
N PRO A 29 -2.53 7.72 -19.89
CA PRO A 29 -3.05 6.95 -21.02
C PRO A 29 -4.40 6.30 -20.72
N LYS A 30 -5.24 6.15 -21.76
CA LYS A 30 -6.48 5.38 -21.63
C LYS A 30 -6.15 3.95 -21.17
N GLY A 31 -6.89 3.47 -20.18
CA GLY A 31 -6.65 2.17 -19.56
C GLY A 31 -5.62 2.18 -18.43
N PHE A 32 -5.09 3.34 -18.04
CA PHE A 32 -4.27 3.45 -16.83
C PHE A 32 -5.09 3.05 -15.59
N ILE A 33 -4.58 2.07 -14.85
CA ILE A 33 -5.23 1.54 -13.65
C ILE A 33 -4.77 2.37 -12.45
N PHE A 34 -5.73 2.97 -11.76
CA PHE A 34 -5.52 3.58 -10.46
C PHE A 34 -6.09 2.65 -9.40
N GLY A 35 -5.36 2.43 -8.33
CA GLY A 35 -5.78 1.56 -7.24
C GLY A 35 -5.17 1.98 -5.91
N THR A 36 -5.41 1.15 -4.90
CA THR A 36 -4.78 1.20 -3.58
C THR A 36 -4.12 -0.15 -3.30
N ALA A 37 -3.17 -0.19 -2.36
CA ALA A 37 -2.50 -1.42 -1.95
C ALA A 37 -2.56 -1.58 -0.43
N SER A 38 -2.62 -2.83 0.02
CA SER A 38 -2.49 -3.27 1.41
C SER A 38 -1.66 -4.55 1.47
N SER A 39 -1.22 -4.95 2.65
CA SER A 39 -0.54 -6.24 2.89
C SER A 39 -1.24 -7.02 4.00
N ALA A 40 -1.16 -8.35 3.95
CA ALA A 40 -1.84 -9.27 4.86
C ALA A 40 -1.49 -8.97 6.33
N TYR A 41 -0.20 -8.87 6.64
CA TYR A 41 0.28 -8.63 8.00
C TYR A 41 -0.19 -7.28 8.60
N GLN A 42 -0.50 -6.28 7.77
CA GLN A 42 -0.99 -4.99 8.25
C GLN A 42 -2.43 -5.05 8.80
N TYR A 43 -3.22 -6.07 8.44
CA TYR A 43 -4.66 -6.11 8.73
C TYR A 43 -5.18 -7.43 9.33
N GLU A 44 -4.55 -8.57 9.07
CA GLU A 44 -5.19 -9.87 9.32
C GLU A 44 -5.16 -10.32 10.78
N GLY A 45 -4.21 -9.86 11.60
CA GLY A 45 -4.27 -10.05 13.07
C GLY A 45 -4.43 -11.49 13.59
N ALA A 46 -4.34 -12.51 12.72
CA ALA A 46 -4.70 -13.90 12.99
C ALA A 46 -3.51 -14.85 12.77
N ALA A 47 -2.34 -14.48 13.30
CA ALA A 47 -1.12 -15.28 13.25
C ALA A 47 -1.11 -16.47 14.23
N SER A 48 -2.27 -17.09 14.52
CA SER A 48 -2.36 -18.20 15.49
C SER A 48 -2.24 -19.60 14.88
N GLU A 49 -2.19 -19.71 13.56
CA GLU A 49 -1.86 -20.97 12.90
C GLU A 49 -0.34 -21.10 12.94
N ASP A 50 0.19 -22.17 13.53
CA ASP A 50 1.62 -22.42 13.78
C ASP A 50 2.55 -22.29 12.55
N GLY A 51 2.04 -22.00 11.34
CA GLY A 51 2.82 -21.64 10.16
C GLY A 51 3.70 -22.76 9.61
N LYS A 52 3.54 -23.98 10.14
CA LYS A 52 4.32 -25.17 9.79
C LYS A 52 3.78 -25.82 8.53
N LEU A 53 4.68 -26.37 7.71
CA LEU A 53 4.30 -27.21 6.57
C LEU A 53 3.44 -28.41 7.00
N SER A 54 3.68 -28.95 8.20
CA SER A 54 2.92 -30.08 8.76
C SER A 54 1.55 -29.68 9.35
N GLY A 55 1.28 -28.39 9.52
CA GLY A 55 0.07 -27.88 10.17
C GLY A 55 -1.20 -28.03 9.33
N GLY A 56 -1.06 -28.35 8.03
CA GLY A 56 -2.16 -28.40 7.08
C GLY A 56 -2.49 -27.01 6.52
N ILE A 57 -3.63 -26.93 5.81
CA ILE A 57 -4.09 -25.72 5.15
C ILE A 57 -5.15 -25.05 6.02
N ASN A 58 -5.01 -23.74 6.28
CA ASN A 58 -6.05 -22.96 6.94
C ASN A 58 -7.17 -22.60 5.94
N GLN A 59 -8.29 -23.32 6.02
CA GLN A 59 -9.44 -23.09 5.15
C GLN A 59 -10.12 -21.74 5.38
N GLU A 60 -10.15 -21.23 6.62
CA GLU A 60 -10.76 -19.93 6.92
C GLU A 60 -10.00 -18.77 6.26
N GLY A 61 -8.66 -18.86 6.21
CA GLY A 61 -7.83 -17.91 5.47
C GLY A 61 -8.08 -17.95 3.97
N ILE A 62 -8.26 -19.14 3.39
CA ILE A 62 -8.65 -19.29 1.98
C ILE A 62 -10.01 -18.66 1.72
N ASP A 63 -11.00 -18.94 2.57
CA ASP A 63 -12.35 -18.42 2.41
C ASP A 63 -12.38 -16.88 2.54
N TYR A 64 -11.55 -16.31 3.42
CA TYR A 64 -11.36 -14.87 3.52
C TYR A 64 -10.90 -14.25 2.20
N TYR A 65 -9.83 -14.78 1.59
CA TYR A 65 -9.32 -14.25 0.32
C TYR A 65 -10.27 -14.48 -0.85
N ASN A 66 -10.96 -15.63 -0.89
CA ASN A 66 -11.98 -15.88 -1.91
C ASN A 66 -13.09 -14.83 -1.84
N ASN A 67 -13.65 -14.60 -0.65
CA ASN A 67 -14.69 -13.59 -0.45
C ASN A 67 -14.20 -12.18 -0.83
N LEU A 68 -12.98 -11.82 -0.44
CA LEU A 68 -12.40 -10.53 -0.81
C LEU A 68 -12.25 -10.37 -2.32
N ILE A 69 -11.69 -11.37 -3.00
CA ILE A 69 -11.49 -11.34 -4.45
C ILE A 69 -12.82 -11.30 -5.19
N ASP A 70 -13.79 -12.12 -4.76
CA ASP A 70 -15.11 -12.16 -5.37
C ASP A 70 -15.83 -10.81 -5.24
N GLU A 71 -15.76 -10.17 -4.07
CA GLU A 71 -16.33 -8.83 -3.87
C GLU A 71 -15.63 -7.76 -4.72
N LEU A 72 -14.31 -7.81 -4.86
CA LEU A 72 -13.58 -6.88 -5.74
C LEU A 72 -14.02 -7.04 -7.20
N LEU A 73 -14.10 -8.29 -7.68
CA LEU A 73 -14.54 -8.60 -9.04
C LEU A 73 -16.01 -8.20 -9.28
N ALA A 74 -16.89 -8.45 -8.31
CA ALA A 74 -18.31 -8.07 -8.36
C ALA A 74 -18.49 -6.54 -8.48
N ASN A 75 -17.56 -5.76 -7.92
CA ASN A 75 -17.53 -4.30 -8.00
C ASN A 75 -16.70 -3.75 -9.18
N GLY A 76 -16.27 -4.61 -10.12
CA GLY A 76 -15.51 -4.20 -11.30
C GLY A 76 -14.09 -3.71 -11.00
N LEU A 77 -13.54 -4.08 -9.83
CA LEU A 77 -12.16 -3.77 -9.44
C LEU A 77 -11.26 -4.93 -9.84
N GLN A 78 -10.12 -4.62 -10.47
CA GLN A 78 -9.12 -5.61 -10.83
C GLN A 78 -8.20 -5.88 -9.63
N PRO A 79 -8.20 -7.09 -9.03
CA PRO A 79 -7.27 -7.43 -7.97
C PRO A 79 -5.86 -7.66 -8.52
N PHE A 80 -4.86 -7.20 -7.77
CA PHE A 80 -3.44 -7.51 -7.98
C PHE A 80 -2.91 -8.17 -6.73
N VAL A 81 -2.67 -9.49 -6.81
CA VAL A 81 -2.29 -10.30 -5.65
C VAL A 81 -0.77 -10.39 -5.57
N THR A 82 -0.23 -10.05 -4.39
CA THR A 82 1.18 -10.28 -4.06
C THR A 82 1.26 -11.55 -3.23
N LEU A 83 1.88 -12.60 -3.78
CA LEU A 83 1.95 -13.92 -3.11
C LEU A 83 2.80 -13.91 -1.84
N PHE A 84 3.76 -13.00 -1.75
CA PHE A 84 4.66 -12.90 -0.60
C PHE A 84 5.03 -11.44 -0.35
N HIS A 85 4.74 -10.93 0.84
CA HIS A 85 5.01 -9.54 1.23
C HIS A 85 5.91 -9.50 2.47
N TRP A 86 6.97 -10.33 2.47
CA TRP A 86 8.00 -10.40 3.52
C TRP A 86 7.50 -10.88 4.89
N ASP A 87 6.34 -11.53 4.91
CA ASP A 87 5.67 -12.15 6.03
C ASP A 87 5.92 -13.66 6.07
N LEU A 88 7.20 -14.07 6.08
CA LEU A 88 7.56 -15.48 6.15
C LEU A 88 7.06 -16.07 7.48
N PRO A 89 6.32 -17.19 7.48
CA PRO A 89 5.91 -17.84 8.71
C PRO A 89 7.11 -18.17 9.60
N GLN A 90 7.06 -17.76 10.87
CA GLN A 90 8.16 -17.94 11.82
C GLN A 90 8.60 -19.41 11.95
N ALA A 91 7.65 -20.35 11.86
CA ALA A 91 7.98 -21.77 11.91
C ALA A 91 8.88 -22.25 10.76
N LEU A 92 8.80 -21.65 9.57
CA LEU A 92 9.70 -21.99 8.47
C LEU A 92 11.12 -21.47 8.71
N GLU A 93 11.25 -20.30 9.34
CA GLU A 93 12.54 -19.79 9.80
C GLU A 93 13.12 -20.73 10.88
N ASP A 94 12.33 -21.08 11.88
CA ASP A 94 12.76 -21.90 13.02
C ASP A 94 13.11 -23.35 12.63
N GLU A 95 12.34 -23.96 11.72
CA GLU A 95 12.47 -25.38 11.36
C GLU A 95 13.49 -25.60 10.22
N TYR A 96 13.58 -24.65 9.27
CA TYR A 96 14.36 -24.84 8.04
C TYR A 96 15.43 -23.77 7.79
N GLY A 97 15.46 -22.66 8.54
CA GLY A 97 16.33 -21.50 8.28
C GLY A 97 15.79 -20.57 7.19
N GLY A 98 14.48 -20.62 6.94
CA GLY A 98 13.78 -19.74 6.00
C GLY A 98 14.36 -19.79 4.59
N PHE A 99 14.49 -18.65 3.94
CA PHE A 99 15.01 -18.54 2.56
C PHE A 99 16.50 -18.89 2.41
N LEU A 100 17.23 -19.14 3.50
CA LEU A 100 18.59 -19.67 3.43
C LEU A 100 18.60 -21.19 3.24
N SER A 101 17.46 -21.83 3.46
CA SER A 101 17.26 -23.26 3.23
C SER A 101 17.10 -23.56 1.74
N PRO A 102 17.64 -24.69 1.22
CA PRO A 102 17.25 -25.18 -0.09
C PRO A 102 15.89 -25.90 -0.09
N LEU A 103 15.25 -26.04 1.07
CA LEU A 103 13.97 -26.73 1.24
C LEU A 103 12.75 -25.79 1.13
N ILE A 104 12.99 -24.47 1.08
CA ILE A 104 12.01 -23.38 0.97
C ILE A 104 12.41 -22.51 -0.22
#